data_AF-A0A932YS65-F1
#
_entry.id   AF-A0A932YS65-F1
#
_cell.length_a   1.000
_cell.length_b   1.000
_cell.length_c   1.000
_cell.angle_alpha   90.00
_cell.angle_beta   90.00
_cell.angle_gamma   90.00
#
_symmetry.space_group_name_H-M   'P 1'
#
loop_
_entity.id
_entity.type
_entity.pdbx_description
1 polymer ?
#
loop_
_entity_poly.entity_id
_entity_poly.type
_entity_poly.pdbx_seq_one_letter_code
_entity_poly.pdbx_strand_id
1 'polypeptide(L)'
;MKGYNATLFLIILFLIIGAWFIQVLGEILHVSISVPTETMITSFEECAKAGNPIMESYPRQCRAGGETFVENIGDELEKQDLVRIAAPRPNIIINSPLVVEGEARGFWFFEATFPLVLVDWDGKIIAESYAQADGEWMTEEFVPYKGTIVFEKPIFVGDFSKRGALILKKSNASGLPEHDDALEIPVRFE
;
A
#
# COMPACT_ATOMS: atom_id res chain seq x y z
N MET A 1 43.20 -20.65 -69.30
CA MET A 1 42.08 -20.80 -68.33
C MET A 1 42.46 -21.72 -67.15
N LYS A 2 43.46 -21.35 -66.32
CA LYS A 2 43.86 -22.14 -65.14
C LYS A 2 44.04 -21.31 -63.84
N GLY A 3 43.93 -19.99 -63.89
CA GLY A 3 44.12 -19.11 -62.73
C GLY A 3 42.83 -18.67 -62.02
N TYR A 4 41.69 -18.57 -62.74
CA TYR A 4 40.45 -17.99 -62.22
C TYR A 4 39.85 -18.78 -61.04
N ASN A 5 39.99 -20.10 -61.05
CA ASN A 5 39.42 -20.96 -60.02
C ASN A 5 40.15 -20.82 -58.68
N ALA A 6 41.47 -20.56 -58.69
CA ALA A 6 42.25 -20.39 -57.47
C ALA A 6 41.97 -19.03 -56.81
N THR A 7 41.88 -17.96 -57.59
CA THR A 7 41.52 -16.63 -57.08
C THR A 7 40.09 -16.60 -56.55
N LEU A 8 39.14 -17.24 -57.24
CA LEU A 8 37.75 -17.33 -56.79
C LEU A 8 37.63 -18.13 -55.48
N PHE A 9 38.39 -19.21 -55.33
CA PHE A 9 38.41 -20.02 -54.10
C PHE A 9 38.96 -19.24 -52.90
N LEU A 10 40.03 -18.46 -53.08
CA LEU A 10 40.59 -17.62 -52.03
C LEU A 10 39.61 -16.53 -51.58
N ILE A 11 38.90 -15.89 -52.52
CA ILE A 11 37.89 -14.88 -52.19
C ILE A 11 36.75 -15.49 -51.36
N ILE A 12 36.25 -16.67 -51.75
CA ILE A 12 35.19 -17.36 -51.01
C ILE A 12 35.67 -17.74 -49.60
N LEU A 13 36.92 -18.20 -49.45
CA LEU A 13 37.49 -18.54 -48.15
C LEU A 13 37.57 -17.32 -47.22
N PHE A 14 38.00 -16.17 -47.72
CA PHE A 14 38.03 -14.93 -46.94
C PHE A 14 36.64 -14.44 -46.53
N LEU A 15 35.63 -14.61 -47.39
CA LEU A 15 34.24 -14.26 -47.06
C LEU A 15 33.68 -15.17 -45.96
N ILE A 16 33.99 -16.47 -45.99
CA ILE A 16 33.55 -17.43 -44.96
C ILE A 16 34.26 -17.14 -43.63
N ILE A 17 35.57 -16.90 -43.65
CA ILE A 17 36.33 -16.55 -42.43
C ILE A 17 35.83 -15.23 -41.86
N GLY A 18 35.56 -14.23 -42.70
CA GLY A 18 34.98 -12.95 -42.27
C GLY A 18 33.60 -13.12 -41.64
N ALA A 19 32.71 -13.89 -42.26
CA ALA A 19 31.38 -14.16 -41.72
C ALA A 19 31.44 -14.92 -40.38
N TRP A 20 32.33 -15.91 -40.27
CA TRP A 20 32.55 -16.66 -39.03
C TRP A 20 33.13 -15.76 -37.93
N PHE A 21 34.10 -14.92 -38.27
CA PHE A 21 34.68 -13.95 -37.33
C PHE A 21 33.65 -12.94 -36.85
N ILE A 22 32.72 -12.49 -37.71
CA ILE A 22 31.61 -11.60 -37.32
C ILE A 22 30.64 -12.31 -36.36
N GLN A 23 30.33 -13.59 -36.59
CA GLN A 23 29.47 -14.36 -35.67
C GLN A 23 30.14 -14.56 -34.30
N VAL A 24 31.43 -14.91 -34.26
CA VAL A 24 32.20 -15.09 -33.02
C VAL A 24 32.43 -13.76 -32.30
N LEU A 25 32.69 -12.68 -33.04
CA LEU A 25 32.84 -11.33 -32.47
C LEU A 25 31.51 -10.81 -31.90
N GLY A 26 30.38 -11.16 -32.51
CA GLY A 26 29.05 -10.88 -32.00
C GLY A 26 28.79 -11.52 -30.63
N GLU A 27 29.23 -12.77 -30.43
CA GLU A 27 29.11 -13.43 -29.12
C GLU A 27 30.06 -12.84 -28.07
N ILE A 28 31.27 -12.44 -28.45
CA ILE A 28 32.27 -11.85 -27.53
C ILE A 28 31.92 -10.40 -27.15
N LEU A 29 31.18 -9.67 -28.00
CA LEU A 29 30.72 -8.29 -27.73
C LEU A 29 29.30 -8.23 -27.14
N HIS A 30 28.76 -9.32 -26.59
CA HIS A 30 27.68 -9.23 -25.62
C HIS A 30 28.26 -8.79 -24.26
N VAL A 31 28.74 -7.54 -24.23
CA VAL A 31 28.98 -6.84 -22.97
C VAL A 31 27.63 -6.78 -22.27
N SER A 32 27.46 -7.64 -21.27
CA SER A 32 26.36 -7.59 -20.33
C SER A 32 26.54 -6.34 -19.49
N ILE A 33 26.11 -5.20 -20.02
CA ILE A 33 25.89 -4.00 -19.22
C ILE A 33 24.75 -4.38 -18.27
N SER A 34 25.09 -4.89 -17.09
CA SER A 34 24.18 -4.91 -15.96
C SER A 34 23.97 -3.46 -15.56
N VAL A 35 23.06 -2.76 -16.22
CA VAL A 35 22.52 -1.50 -15.71
C VAL A 35 21.97 -1.87 -14.33
N PRO A 36 22.53 -1.33 -13.22
CA PRO A 36 21.95 -1.56 -11.92
C PRO A 36 20.50 -1.12 -12.02
N THR A 37 19.56 -2.02 -11.81
CA THR A 37 18.16 -1.64 -11.64
C THR A 37 18.11 -0.80 -10.37
N GLU A 38 18.27 0.52 -10.53
CA GLU A 38 18.06 1.47 -9.46
C GLU A 38 16.60 1.34 -9.10
N THR A 39 16.32 0.64 -7.99
CA THR A 39 14.97 0.45 -7.47
C THR A 39 14.46 1.84 -7.12
N MET A 40 13.68 2.45 -8.02
CA MET A 40 13.00 3.70 -7.75
C MET A 40 12.04 3.46 -6.58
N ILE A 41 12.43 3.95 -5.40
CA ILE A 41 11.59 3.92 -4.21
C ILE A 41 10.48 4.95 -4.42
N THR A 42 9.23 4.50 -4.42
CA THR A 42 8.05 5.33 -4.68
C THR A 42 7.12 5.46 -3.47
N SER A 43 7.39 4.73 -2.40
CA SER A 43 6.54 4.71 -1.20
C SER A 43 7.33 4.61 0.09
N PHE A 44 6.69 4.98 1.20
CA PHE A 44 7.24 4.78 2.55
C PHE A 44 7.57 3.31 2.81
N GLU A 45 6.71 2.38 2.38
CA GLU A 45 6.91 0.95 2.56
C GLU A 45 8.15 0.45 1.81
N GLU A 46 8.34 0.87 0.56
CA GLU A 46 9.54 0.55 -0.21
C GLU A 46 10.80 1.16 0.41
N CYS A 47 10.71 2.40 0.89
CA CYS A 47 11.80 3.09 1.56
C CYS A 47 12.23 2.33 2.83
N ALA A 48 11.27 1.97 3.67
CA ALA A 48 11.48 1.23 4.91
C ALA A 48 12.01 -0.19 4.65
N LYS A 49 11.44 -0.90 3.67
CA LYS A 49 11.87 -2.25 3.28
C LYS A 49 13.28 -2.29 2.70
N ALA A 50 13.73 -1.20 2.08
CA ALA A 50 15.10 -1.02 1.62
C ALA A 50 16.10 -0.72 2.76
N GLY A 51 15.65 -0.63 4.03
CA GLY A 51 16.50 -0.43 5.20
C GLY A 51 16.96 1.01 5.42
N ASN A 52 16.30 1.98 4.77
CA ASN A 52 16.57 3.39 4.98
C ASN A 52 16.13 3.86 6.38
N PRO A 53 16.71 4.96 6.92
CA PRO A 53 16.36 5.45 8.24
C PRO A 53 14.91 5.93 8.30
N ILE A 54 14.18 5.47 9.33
CA ILE A 54 12.85 5.95 9.70
C ILE A 54 13.00 6.98 10.82
N MET A 55 12.38 8.14 10.65
CA MET A 55 12.42 9.25 11.60
C MET A 55 11.43 9.01 12.75
N GLU A 56 11.77 9.49 13.95
CA GLU A 56 10.89 9.52 15.12
C GLU A 56 9.83 10.63 14.99
N SER A 57 8.94 10.50 14.01
CA SER A 57 7.86 11.44 13.72
C SER A 57 6.51 10.73 13.63
N TYR A 58 5.42 11.50 13.77
CA TYR A 58 4.07 11.05 13.44
C TYR A 58 3.44 11.96 12.39
N PRO A 59 3.09 11.45 11.18
CA PRO A 59 3.31 10.08 10.69
C PRO A 59 4.79 9.72 10.58
N ARG A 60 5.11 8.43 10.47
CA ARG A 60 6.49 7.99 10.26
C ARG A 60 7.00 8.50 8.91
N GLN A 61 8.26 8.91 8.87
CA GLN A 61 8.90 9.40 7.65
C GLN A 61 10.14 8.58 7.36
N CYS A 62 10.39 8.26 6.10
CA CYS A 62 11.56 7.51 5.65
C CYS A 62 12.31 8.30 4.57
N ARG A 63 13.64 8.35 4.64
CA ARG A 63 14.46 9.15 3.70
C ARG A 63 15.34 8.25 2.81
N ALA A 64 15.20 8.38 1.50
CA ALA A 64 16.03 7.67 0.52
C ALA A 64 16.32 8.58 -0.69
N GLY A 65 17.55 8.54 -1.23
CA GLY A 65 17.88 9.29 -2.46
C GLY A 65 17.74 10.82 -2.37
N GLY A 66 17.65 11.39 -1.17
CA GLY A 66 17.37 12.82 -0.96
C GLY A 66 15.87 13.16 -0.85
N GLU A 67 14.99 12.21 -1.12
CA GLU A 67 13.54 12.34 -0.98
C GLU A 67 13.06 11.83 0.39
N THR A 68 11.90 12.32 0.83
CA THR A 68 11.24 11.91 2.07
C THR A 68 9.87 11.33 1.75
N PHE A 69 9.66 10.09 2.18
CA PHE A 69 8.42 9.36 2.01
C PHE A 69 7.68 9.34 3.34
N VAL A 70 6.42 9.78 3.33
CA VAL A 70 5.56 9.85 4.51
C VAL A 70 4.66 8.61 4.53
N GLU A 71 4.51 7.99 5.70
CA GLU A 71 3.57 6.90 5.90
C GLU A 71 2.13 7.36 5.64
N ASN A 72 1.37 6.56 4.88
CA ASN A 72 -0.06 6.77 4.71
C ASN A 72 -0.79 6.36 6.00
N ILE A 73 -1.46 7.30 6.65
CA ILE A 73 -2.26 7.08 7.87
C ILE A 73 -3.76 7.32 7.64
N GLY A 74 -4.19 7.41 6.37
CA GLY A 74 -5.53 7.85 6.00
C GLY A 74 -5.77 9.30 6.37
N ASP A 75 -6.95 9.61 6.88
CA ASP A 75 -7.38 10.96 7.28
C ASP A 75 -7.35 11.17 8.81
N GLU A 76 -6.59 10.35 9.56
CA GLU A 76 -6.55 10.39 11.03
C GLU A 76 -6.23 11.77 11.61
N LEU A 77 -5.28 12.51 11.03
CA LEU A 77 -4.94 13.86 11.50
C LEU A 77 -6.02 14.89 11.16
N GLU A 78 -6.76 14.69 10.07
CA GLU A 78 -7.86 15.57 9.67
C GLU A 78 -9.08 15.38 10.59
N LYS A 79 -9.25 14.17 11.14
CA LYS A 79 -10.37 13.80 12.01
C LYS A 79 -10.05 13.87 13.49
N GLN A 80 -8.83 14.24 13.89
CA GLN A 80 -8.35 14.16 15.28
C GLN A 80 -9.22 14.91 16.31
N ASP A 81 -9.93 15.96 15.90
CA ASP A 81 -10.83 16.72 16.78
C ASP A 81 -12.25 16.15 16.89
N LEU A 82 -12.60 15.18 16.03
CA LEU A 82 -13.92 14.57 15.90
C LEU A 82 -13.93 13.11 16.36
N VAL A 83 -12.96 12.32 15.91
CA VAL A 83 -12.82 10.90 16.23
C VAL A 83 -11.34 10.50 16.22
N ARG A 84 -10.96 9.69 17.21
CA ARG A 84 -9.59 9.21 17.40
C ARG A 84 -9.62 7.70 17.52
N ILE A 85 -8.66 7.06 16.87
CA ILE A 85 -8.47 5.61 16.95
C ILE A 85 -7.27 5.27 17.82
N ALA A 86 -7.48 4.43 18.84
CA ALA A 86 -6.40 3.87 19.65
C ALA A 86 -5.89 2.55 19.04
N ALA A 87 -6.81 1.70 18.58
CA ALA A 87 -6.51 0.44 17.91
C ALA A 87 -7.58 0.10 16.86
N PRO A 88 -7.21 -0.49 15.70
CA PRO A 88 -5.85 -0.68 15.20
C PRO A 88 -5.15 0.64 14.84
N ARG A 89 -3.80 0.66 14.87
CA ARG A 89 -3.02 1.76 14.29
C ARG A 89 -2.90 1.60 12.77
N PRO A 90 -2.66 2.67 12.01
CA PRO A 90 -2.50 2.57 10.56
C PRO A 90 -1.46 1.54 10.12
N ASN A 91 -1.74 0.87 9.00
CA ASN A 91 -0.93 -0.14 8.33
C ASN A 91 -0.57 -1.38 9.13
N ILE A 92 -1.14 -1.59 10.33
CA ILE A 92 -0.91 -2.85 11.04
C ILE A 92 -1.56 -4.01 10.29
N ILE A 93 -0.97 -5.19 10.49
CA ILE A 93 -1.56 -6.45 10.07
C ILE A 93 -2.74 -6.77 11.00
N ILE A 94 -3.92 -6.96 10.44
CA ILE A 94 -5.15 -7.29 11.16
C ILE A 94 -5.54 -8.76 10.98
N ASN A 95 -6.17 -9.31 12.01
CA ASN A 95 -6.71 -10.66 12.04
C ASN A 95 -8.16 -10.62 12.55
N SER A 96 -8.95 -11.64 12.20
CA SER A 96 -10.33 -11.78 12.65
C SER A 96 -10.37 -12.59 13.97
N PRO A 97 -11.09 -12.14 15.01
CA PRO A 97 -11.83 -10.88 15.10
C PRO A 97 -10.91 -9.66 15.30
N LEU A 98 -11.26 -8.54 14.66
CA LEU A 98 -10.57 -7.26 14.83
C LEU A 98 -11.27 -6.42 15.90
N VAL A 99 -10.55 -6.09 16.96
CA VAL A 99 -11.01 -5.15 17.99
C VAL A 99 -10.67 -3.72 17.54
N VAL A 100 -11.66 -2.84 17.63
CA VAL A 100 -11.54 -1.41 17.29
C VAL A 100 -11.85 -0.60 18.54
N GLU A 101 -10.93 0.26 18.96
CA GLU A 101 -11.00 1.05 20.19
C GLU A 101 -10.51 2.46 19.94
N GLY A 102 -11.07 3.42 20.68
CA GLY A 102 -10.70 4.82 20.59
C GLY A 102 -11.70 5.71 21.32
N GLU A 103 -11.80 6.97 20.89
CA GLU A 103 -12.76 7.93 21.42
C GLU A 103 -13.33 8.79 20.29
N ALA A 104 -14.60 9.16 20.38
CA ALA A 104 -15.25 10.03 19.40
C ALA A 104 -16.09 11.09 20.12
N ARG A 105 -16.28 12.24 19.50
CA ARG A 105 -17.21 13.25 20.00
C ARG A 105 -18.61 12.65 20.12
N GLY A 106 -19.37 13.02 21.14
CA GLY A 106 -20.68 12.41 21.38
C GLY A 106 -21.67 12.52 20.19
N PHE A 107 -21.60 13.60 19.40
CA PHE A 107 -22.38 13.74 18.16
C PHE A 107 -21.97 12.79 17.01
N TRP A 108 -20.91 12.01 17.18
CA TRP A 108 -20.52 10.96 16.25
C TRP A 108 -21.43 9.73 16.36
N PHE A 109 -22.07 9.56 17.52
CA PHE A 109 -22.93 8.43 17.85
C PHE A 109 -24.40 8.73 17.56
N PHE A 110 -25.15 7.66 17.32
CA PHE A 110 -26.61 7.62 17.37
C PHE A 110 -27.03 6.34 18.09
N GLU A 111 -27.94 6.43 19.05
CA GLU A 111 -28.30 5.29 19.91
C GLU A 111 -27.05 4.63 20.56
N ALA A 112 -26.10 5.46 21.00
CA ALA A 112 -24.82 5.05 21.59
C ALA A 112 -23.90 4.23 20.67
N THR A 113 -24.16 4.17 19.35
CA THR A 113 -23.35 3.41 18.41
C THR A 113 -22.98 4.19 17.16
N PHE A 114 -21.96 3.71 16.44
CA PHE A 114 -21.69 4.13 15.07
C PHE A 114 -21.14 3.00 14.20
N PRO A 115 -21.33 3.04 12.86
CA PRO A 115 -20.92 1.95 11.98
C PRO A 115 -19.40 1.84 11.81
N LEU A 116 -18.93 0.59 11.79
CA LEU A 116 -17.59 0.22 11.37
C LEU A 116 -17.69 -0.57 10.06
N VAL A 117 -16.89 -0.19 9.06
CA VAL A 117 -16.86 -0.86 7.75
C VAL A 117 -15.41 -1.25 7.46
N LEU A 118 -15.19 -2.51 7.12
CA LEU A 118 -13.89 -3.01 6.65
C LEU A 118 -13.98 -3.26 5.16
N VAL A 119 -13.09 -2.64 4.38
CA VAL A 119 -13.00 -2.81 2.93
C VAL A 119 -11.65 -3.42 2.53
N ASP A 120 -11.62 -4.11 1.39
CA ASP A 120 -10.37 -4.57 0.78
C ASP A 120 -9.71 -3.48 -0.09
N TRP A 121 -8.68 -3.88 -0.83
CA TRP A 121 -7.89 -3.00 -1.68
C TRP A 121 -8.65 -2.38 -2.85
N ASP A 122 -9.78 -2.97 -3.28
CA ASP A 122 -10.60 -2.46 -4.39
C ASP A 122 -11.82 -1.64 -3.90
N GLY A 123 -11.97 -1.53 -2.58
CA GLY A 123 -13.07 -0.82 -1.92
C GLY A 123 -14.30 -1.69 -1.68
N LYS A 124 -14.24 -2.99 -1.99
CA LYS A 124 -15.32 -3.92 -1.65
C LYS A 124 -15.42 -4.08 -0.14
N ILE A 125 -16.65 -3.95 0.36
CA ILE A 125 -16.98 -4.22 1.76
C ILE A 125 -16.77 -5.71 2.05
N ILE A 126 -15.89 -5.98 3.02
CA ILE A 126 -15.56 -7.29 3.52
C ILE A 126 -16.39 -7.63 4.76
N ALA A 127 -16.58 -6.65 5.66
CA ALA A 127 -17.39 -6.81 6.84
C ALA A 127 -17.91 -5.47 7.35
N GLU A 128 -19.01 -5.52 8.08
CA GLU A 128 -19.62 -4.39 8.76
C GLU A 128 -19.94 -4.77 10.20
N SER A 129 -19.76 -3.84 11.12
CA SER A 129 -20.16 -3.99 12.52
C SER A 129 -20.45 -2.61 13.12
N TYR A 130 -20.53 -2.53 14.45
CA TYR A 130 -20.71 -1.28 15.16
C TYR A 130 -19.66 -1.11 16.25
N ALA A 131 -19.29 0.13 16.53
CA ALA A 131 -18.65 0.53 17.78
C ALA A 131 -19.72 1.02 18.74
N GLN A 132 -19.56 0.65 20.01
CA GLN A 132 -20.44 1.02 21.11
C GLN A 132 -19.72 2.05 21.99
N ALA A 133 -20.39 3.14 22.33
CA ALA A 133 -19.91 4.10 23.33
C ALA A 133 -19.82 3.43 24.71
N ASP A 134 -18.74 3.73 25.43
CA ASP A 134 -18.55 3.38 26.83
C ASP A 134 -18.86 4.59 27.71
N GLY A 135 -20.15 4.80 27.99
CA GLY A 135 -20.66 5.88 28.83
C GLY A 135 -21.73 6.74 28.17
N GLU A 136 -21.95 7.93 28.74
CA GLU A 136 -22.91 8.91 28.24
C GLU A 136 -22.42 9.54 26.93
N TRP A 137 -23.18 9.33 25.86
CA TRP A 137 -22.80 9.77 24.51
C TRP A 137 -23.47 11.07 24.07
N MET A 138 -24.52 11.53 24.76
CA MET A 138 -25.21 12.79 24.45
C MET A 138 -24.43 13.99 24.99
N THR A 139 -23.22 14.18 24.46
CA THR A 139 -22.26 15.19 24.90
C THR A 139 -21.48 15.76 23.71
N GLU A 140 -20.85 16.92 23.91
CA GLU A 140 -19.85 17.46 22.98
C GLU A 140 -18.44 16.95 23.29
N GLU A 141 -18.25 16.24 24.41
CA GLU A 141 -16.95 15.69 24.81
C GLU A 141 -16.60 14.41 24.06
N PHE A 142 -15.33 14.00 24.17
CA PHE A 142 -14.89 12.70 23.70
C PHE A 142 -15.43 11.60 24.60
N VAL A 143 -15.97 10.57 23.96
CA VAL A 143 -16.56 9.39 24.59
C VAL A 143 -15.80 8.17 24.07
N PRO A 144 -15.21 7.36 24.96
CA PRO A 144 -14.55 6.13 24.56
C PRO A 144 -15.51 5.18 23.84
N TYR A 145 -15.02 4.40 22.90
CA TYR A 145 -15.80 3.38 22.21
C TYR A 145 -15.02 2.08 22.05
N LYS A 146 -15.78 1.00 21.87
CA LYS A 146 -15.25 -0.31 21.50
C LYS A 146 -16.16 -1.01 20.51
N GLY A 147 -15.57 -1.61 19.48
CA GLY A 147 -16.24 -2.44 18.48
C GLY A 147 -15.45 -3.71 18.19
N THR A 148 -16.10 -4.69 17.58
CA THR A 148 -15.44 -5.90 17.11
C THR A 148 -16.00 -6.28 15.74
N ILE A 149 -15.11 -6.38 14.75
CA ILE A 149 -15.41 -6.80 13.40
C ILE A 149 -14.97 -8.25 13.22
N VAL A 150 -15.90 -9.12 12.83
CA VAL A 150 -15.59 -10.48 12.41
C VAL A 150 -15.62 -10.50 10.88
N PHE A 151 -14.54 -10.96 10.26
CA PHE A 151 -14.41 -11.01 8.82
C PHE A 151 -13.72 -12.28 8.33
N GLU A 152 -13.96 -12.61 7.05
CA GLU A 152 -13.19 -13.61 6.32
C GLU A 152 -12.05 -12.94 5.56
N LYS A 153 -10.90 -13.60 5.52
CA LYS A 153 -9.71 -13.09 4.83
C LYS A 153 -9.98 -12.95 3.33
N PRO A 154 -9.66 -11.79 2.70
CA PRO A 154 -9.86 -11.60 1.27
C PRO A 154 -8.88 -12.45 0.45
N ILE A 155 -9.25 -12.73 -0.80
CA ILE A 155 -8.41 -13.49 -1.74
C ILE A 155 -7.27 -12.59 -2.23
N PHE A 156 -6.03 -13.07 -2.14
CA PHE A 156 -4.87 -12.31 -2.60
C PHE A 156 -4.50 -12.66 -4.04
N VAL A 157 -4.40 -11.61 -4.86
CA VAL A 157 -3.93 -11.67 -6.26
C VAL A 157 -2.55 -11.02 -6.44
N GLY A 158 -1.98 -10.47 -5.36
CA GLY A 158 -0.65 -9.85 -5.31
C GLY A 158 -0.43 -9.10 -3.98
N ASP A 159 0.79 -8.59 -3.73
CA ASP A 159 1.09 -7.88 -2.47
C ASP A 159 0.24 -6.62 -2.25
N PHE A 160 -0.18 -5.97 -3.34
CA PHE A 160 -1.07 -4.82 -3.29
C PHE A 160 -2.47 -5.17 -2.78
N SER A 161 -2.93 -6.42 -2.98
CA SER A 161 -4.26 -6.91 -2.57
C SER A 161 -4.33 -7.28 -1.08
N LYS A 162 -3.20 -7.23 -0.38
CA LYS A 162 -3.13 -7.33 1.09
C LYS A 162 -3.44 -6.00 1.78
N ARG A 163 -3.77 -4.93 1.03
CA ARG A 163 -4.18 -3.64 1.59
C ARG A 163 -5.70 -3.63 1.78
N GLY A 164 -6.17 -2.79 2.69
CA GLY A 164 -7.57 -2.47 2.88
C GLY A 164 -7.70 -1.21 3.71
N ALA A 165 -8.93 -0.88 4.09
CA ALA A 165 -9.20 0.22 5.00
C ALA A 165 -10.28 -0.15 6.01
N LEU A 166 -10.07 0.27 7.25
CA LEU A 166 -11.07 0.32 8.29
C LEU A 166 -11.69 1.72 8.27
N ILE A 167 -13.00 1.81 8.12
CA ILE A 167 -13.75 3.05 8.02
C ILE A 167 -14.69 3.15 9.22
N LEU A 168 -14.52 4.20 10.02
CA LEU A 168 -15.40 4.57 11.12
C LEU A 168 -16.35 5.63 10.56
N LYS A 169 -17.63 5.29 10.39
CA LYS A 169 -18.62 6.23 9.87
C LYS A 169 -19.29 6.95 11.03
N LYS A 170 -19.48 8.27 10.91
CA LYS A 170 -20.38 9.00 11.79
C LYS A 170 -21.80 8.49 11.60
N SER A 171 -22.53 8.28 12.69
CA SER A 171 -23.94 7.94 12.60
C SER A 171 -24.74 9.11 12.04
N ASN A 172 -25.53 8.85 11.00
CA ASN A 172 -26.35 9.85 10.33
C ASN A 172 -27.80 9.36 10.19
N ALA A 173 -28.63 9.62 11.19
CA ALA A 173 -30.03 9.19 11.22
C ALA A 173 -30.91 9.90 10.18
N SER A 174 -30.52 11.08 9.67
CA SER A 174 -31.30 11.78 8.65
C SER A 174 -31.04 11.26 7.24
N GLY A 175 -29.91 10.58 7.02
CA GLY A 175 -29.46 10.12 5.70
C GLY A 175 -29.07 11.24 4.75
N LEU A 176 -28.92 12.47 5.23
CA LEU A 176 -28.53 13.63 4.42
C LEU A 176 -27.00 13.69 4.26
N PRO A 177 -26.46 13.79 3.03
CA PRO A 177 -25.01 13.77 2.80
C PRO A 177 -24.22 14.85 3.55
N GLU A 178 -24.82 16.02 3.84
CA GLU A 178 -24.17 17.08 4.62
C GLU A 178 -23.90 16.72 6.09
N HIS A 179 -24.41 15.58 6.56
CA HIS A 179 -24.17 15.07 7.91
C HIS A 179 -23.29 13.82 7.93
N ASP A 180 -22.92 13.32 6.75
CA ASP A 180 -21.98 12.22 6.62
C ASP A 180 -20.57 12.70 6.98
N ASP A 181 -19.89 11.87 7.76
CA ASP A 181 -18.48 12.02 8.05
C ASP A 181 -17.89 10.63 8.28
N ALA A 182 -16.59 10.47 8.05
CA ALA A 182 -15.90 9.22 8.22
C ALA A 182 -14.44 9.45 8.59
N LEU A 183 -13.84 8.45 9.24
CA LEU A 183 -12.41 8.31 9.46
C LEU A 183 -11.97 7.01 8.78
N GLU A 184 -11.06 7.09 7.83
CA GLU A 184 -10.47 5.98 7.10
C GLU A 184 -9.06 5.69 7.61
N ILE A 185 -8.84 4.44 8.03
CA ILE A 185 -7.55 3.96 8.55
C ILE A 185 -7.04 2.84 7.65
N PRO A 186 -5.88 2.99 6.99
CA PRO A 186 -5.34 1.93 6.17
C PRO A 186 -4.93 0.74 7.04
N VAL A 187 -5.21 -0.48 6.57
CA VAL A 187 -4.87 -1.73 7.26
C VAL A 187 -4.23 -2.73 6.29
N ARG A 188 -3.61 -3.78 6.84
CA ARG A 188 -3.02 -4.87 6.06
C ARG A 188 -3.64 -6.21 6.47
N PHE A 189 -3.90 -7.07 5.51
CA PHE A 189 -4.32 -8.45 5.75
C PHE A 189 -3.09 -9.38 5.73
N GLU A 190 -3.01 -10.32 6.67
CA GLU A 190 -2.06 -11.46 6.62
C GLU A 190 -2.66 -12.63 5.90
#